data_AF-A0A2N5DSJ5-F1
#
_entry.id   AF-A0A2N5DSJ5-F1
#
_cell.length_a   1.000
_cell.length_b   1.000
_cell.length_c   1.000
_cell.angle_alpha   90.00
_cell.angle_beta   90.00
_cell.angle_gamma   90.00
#
_symmetry.space_group_name_H-M   'P 1'
#
loop_
_entity.id
_entity.type
_entity.pdbx_description
1 polymer ?
#
loop_
_entity_poly.entity_id
_entity_poly.type
_entity_poly.pdbx_seq_one_letter_code
_entity_poly.pdbx_strand_id
1 'polypeptide(L)'
;RFIADLLSQRGRVLVQEVAALCRISLETARRDLTLLERRGILQRSHGGAVYIDSPSPEKRPLPGQIEQGESFRQRSNQAPEMKTRIAKRALGFIEPGDCLLLDSSSTSWFLARQIPD
;
A
#
# COMPACT_ATOMS: atom_id res chain seq x y z
N ARG A 1 -7.94 8.35 15.44
CA ARG A 1 -7.85 7.93 16.86
C ARG A 1 -7.80 6.41 16.95
N PHE A 2 -8.75 5.67 16.37
CA PHE A 2 -8.79 4.21 16.34
C PHE A 2 -7.44 3.47 16.14
N ILE A 3 -6.66 3.82 15.09
CA ILE A 3 -5.36 3.17 14.83
C ILE A 3 -4.34 3.44 15.95
N ALA A 4 -4.33 4.64 16.53
CA ALA A 4 -3.44 5.02 17.62
C ALA A 4 -3.85 4.31 18.93
N ASP A 5 -5.15 4.16 19.18
CA ASP A 5 -5.67 3.44 20.35
C ASP A 5 -5.32 1.94 20.25
N LEU A 6 -5.46 1.36 19.05
CA LEU A 6 -5.08 -0.03 18.76
C LEU A 6 -3.57 -0.26 18.93
N LEU A 7 -2.75 0.70 18.50
CA LEU A 7 -1.30 0.71 18.70
C LEU A 7 -0.93 0.85 20.18
N SER A 8 -1.64 1.69 20.95
CA SER A 8 -1.40 1.86 22.39
C SER A 8 -1.67 0.56 23.17
N GLN A 9 -2.73 -0.17 22.81
CA GLN A 9 -3.08 -1.44 23.46
C GLN A 9 -2.15 -2.60 23.08
N ARG A 10 -1.74 -2.68 21.80
CA ARG A 10 -1.04 -3.87 21.25
C ARG A 10 0.46 -3.66 21.00
N GLY A 11 0.95 -2.43 21.04
CA GLY A 11 2.34 -2.04 20.74
C GLY A 11 2.72 -2.08 19.26
N ARG A 12 2.03 -2.89 18.45
CA ARG A 12 2.22 -3.04 17.00
C ARG A 12 0.88 -3.23 16.28
N VAL A 13 0.84 -2.84 15.01
CA VAL A 13 -0.27 -3.18 14.11
C VAL A 13 0.25 -3.41 12.69
N LEU A 14 -0.27 -4.44 12.02
CA LEU A 14 0.00 -4.71 10.61
C LEU A 14 -0.96 -3.91 9.72
N VAL A 15 -0.49 -3.52 8.52
CA VAL A 15 -1.33 -2.82 7.53
C VAL A 15 -2.59 -3.63 7.19
N GLN A 16 -2.47 -4.96 7.08
CA GLN A 16 -3.62 -5.84 6.79
C GLN A 16 -4.67 -5.82 7.90
N GLU A 17 -4.25 -5.79 9.15
CA GLU A 17 -5.15 -5.72 10.31
C GLU A 17 -5.90 -4.39 10.30
N VAL A 18 -5.21 -3.29 10.01
CA VAL A 18 -5.85 -1.96 9.86
C VAL A 18 -6.86 -1.98 8.72
N ALA A 19 -6.51 -2.55 7.57
CA ALA A 19 -7.41 -2.65 6.43
C ALA A 19 -8.67 -3.49 6.76
N ALA A 20 -8.51 -4.62 7.43
CA ALA A 20 -9.60 -5.50 7.82
C ALA A 20 -10.50 -4.87 8.90
N LEU A 21 -9.93 -4.32 9.97
CA LEU A 21 -10.67 -3.73 11.09
C LEU A 21 -11.45 -2.48 10.67
N CYS A 22 -10.83 -1.63 9.85
CA CYS A 22 -11.46 -0.42 9.35
C CYS A 22 -12.31 -0.65 8.09
N ARG A 23 -12.30 -1.86 7.51
CA ARG A 23 -12.94 -2.21 6.22
C ARG A 23 -12.53 -1.27 5.08
N ILE A 24 -11.25 -0.95 4.99
CA ILE A 24 -10.66 -0.09 3.97
C ILE A 24 -9.68 -0.87 3.09
N SER A 25 -9.30 -0.30 1.95
CA SER A 25 -8.26 -0.90 1.10
C SER A 25 -6.89 -0.89 1.81
N LEU A 26 -6.02 -1.85 1.46
CA LEU A 26 -4.63 -1.87 1.93
C LEU A 26 -3.89 -0.57 1.60
N GLU A 27 -4.20 0.05 0.46
CA GLU A 27 -3.60 1.32 0.05
C GLU A 27 -4.05 2.48 0.94
N THR A 28 -5.34 2.54 1.29
CA THR A 28 -5.87 3.51 2.25
C THR A 28 -5.19 3.33 3.61
N ALA A 29 -5.10 2.09 4.10
CA ALA A 29 -4.41 1.79 5.36
C ALA A 29 -2.93 2.21 5.33
N ARG A 30 -2.21 1.99 4.22
CA ARG A 30 -0.81 2.42 4.06
C ARG A 30 -0.68 3.94 4.08
N ARG A 31 -1.57 4.67 3.41
CA ARG A 31 -1.57 6.15 3.40
C ARG A 31 -1.82 6.71 4.79
N ASP A 32 -2.81 6.18 5.49
CA ASP A 32 -3.12 6.61 6.86
C ASP A 32 -1.96 6.37 7.82
N LEU A 33 -1.33 5.18 7.75
CA LEU A 33 -0.15 4.88 8.55
C LEU A 33 1.05 5.76 8.18
N THR A 34 1.24 6.09 6.91
CA THR A 34 2.28 7.04 6.46
C THR A 34 2.03 8.45 7.01
N LEU A 35 0.78 8.88 7.07
CA LEU A 35 0.40 10.18 7.60
C LEU A 35 0.60 10.26 9.11
N LEU A 36 0.31 9.18 9.84
CA LEU A 36 0.57 9.07 11.28
C LEU A 36 2.06 9.03 11.61
N GLU A 37 2.88 8.39 10.76
CA GLU A 37 4.34 8.41 10.89
C GLU A 37 4.90 9.83 10.73
N ARG A 38 4.49 10.55 9.69
CA ARG A 38 4.91 11.94 9.46
C ARG A 38 4.54 12.87 10.62
N ARG A 39 3.51 12.53 11.38
CA ARG A 39 3.08 13.25 12.59
C ARG A 39 3.82 12.82 13.85
N GLY A 40 4.76 11.88 13.78
CA GLY A 40 5.52 11.38 14.92
C GLY A 40 4.68 10.57 15.91
N ILE A 41 3.53 10.03 15.49
CA ILE A 41 2.63 9.25 16.35
C ILE A 41 3.05 7.78 16.40
N LEU A 42 3.68 7.29 15.33
CA LEU A 42 4.17 5.93 15.18
C LEU A 42 5.44 5.94 14.34
N GLN A 43 6.23 4.87 14.44
CA GLN A 43 7.35 4.63 13.55
C GLN A 43 6.97 3.46 12.64
N ARG A 44 7.16 3.61 11.33
CA ARG A 44 6.94 2.47 10.44
C ARG A 44 8.11 1.54 10.58
N SER A 45 7.75 0.28 10.71
CA SER A 45 8.64 -0.82 10.40
C SER A 45 8.19 -1.41 9.06
N HIS A 46 8.95 -2.34 8.50
CA HIS A 46 8.80 -2.87 7.14
C HIS A 46 7.40 -3.46 6.84
N GLY A 47 6.30 -2.69 6.77
CA GLY A 47 4.93 -3.20 6.54
C GLY A 47 3.87 -3.04 7.62
N GLY A 48 4.20 -2.32 8.68
CA GLY A 48 3.33 -2.10 9.83
C GLY A 48 3.73 -0.82 10.53
N ALA A 49 3.05 -0.55 11.63
CA ALA A 49 3.40 0.55 12.51
C ALA A 49 3.73 0.00 13.90
N VAL A 50 4.74 0.59 14.52
CA VAL A 50 5.16 0.32 15.90
C VAL A 50 5.11 1.65 16.65
N TYR A 51 4.74 1.62 17.92
CA TYR A 51 4.73 2.82 18.74
C TYR A 51 6.18 3.33 18.96
N ILE A 52 6.40 4.65 18.86
CA ILE A 52 7.74 5.26 19.05
C ILE A 52 8.27 5.06 20.48
N ASP A 53 7.37 4.99 21.46
CA ASP A 53 7.69 4.96 22.89
C ASP A 53 7.42 3.58 23.52
N SER A 54 8.06 2.51 23.01
CA SER A 54 8.09 1.24 23.73
C SER A 54 9.44 1.10 24.48
N PRO A 55 9.51 1.43 25.78
CA PRO A 55 10.72 1.30 26.59
C PRO A 55 11.05 -0.15 26.97
N SER A 56 10.20 -1.13 26.63
CA SER A 56 10.40 -2.54 26.98
C SER A 56 11.14 -3.31 25.86
N PRO A 57 12.33 -3.88 26.12
CA PRO A 57 13.13 -4.67 25.16
C PRO A 57 12.36 -5.84 24.52
N GLU A 58 11.36 -6.35 25.24
CA GLU A 58 10.49 -7.47 24.90
C GLU A 58 9.35 -7.14 23.92
N LYS A 59 9.21 -5.87 23.50
CA LYS A 59 8.25 -5.44 22.47
C LYS A 59 8.91 -4.92 21.19
N ARG A 60 10.21 -5.18 20.99
CA ARG A 60 10.88 -4.89 19.71
C ARG A 60 10.42 -5.89 18.63
N PRO A 61 10.15 -5.44 17.39
CA PRO A 61 9.83 -6.37 16.31
C PRO A 61 11.04 -7.25 15.99
N LEU A 62 10.81 -8.54 15.82
CA LEU A 62 11.76 -9.43 15.16
C LEU A 62 11.94 -8.99 13.70
N PRO A 63 13.16 -8.98 13.15
CA PRO A 63 13.39 -8.68 11.73
C PRO A 63 12.61 -9.68 10.86
N GLY A 64 11.72 -9.20 9.99
CA GLY A 64 11.05 -10.01 8.96
C GLY A 64 9.56 -10.33 9.17
N GLN A 65 8.94 -9.97 10.29
CA GLN A 65 7.50 -10.26 10.54
C GLN A 65 6.53 -9.15 10.10
N ILE A 66 6.95 -8.33 9.16
CA ILE A 66 6.25 -7.09 8.84
C ILE A 66 6.14 -7.07 7.32
N GLU A 67 4.91 -6.94 6.82
CA GLU A 67 4.61 -7.06 5.40
C GLU A 67 4.75 -5.73 4.67
N GLN A 68 5.93 -5.47 4.12
CA GLN A 68 6.09 -4.32 3.25
C GLN A 68 5.00 -4.36 2.19
N GLY A 69 4.38 -3.21 1.94
CA GLY A 69 3.56 -3.11 0.77
C GLY A 69 4.38 -3.49 -0.43
N GLU A 70 3.93 -4.49 -1.18
CA GLU A 70 4.71 -5.06 -2.26
C GLU A 70 5.28 -3.96 -3.15
N SER A 71 6.59 -4.02 -3.36
CA SER A 71 7.27 -3.02 -4.19
C SER A 71 6.58 -2.93 -5.55
N PHE A 72 6.63 -1.76 -6.19
CA PHE A 72 6.08 -1.63 -7.55
C PHE A 72 6.60 -2.74 -8.47
N ARG A 73 7.90 -3.07 -8.37
CA ARG A 73 8.53 -4.16 -9.13
C ARG A 73 7.88 -5.52 -8.86
N GLN A 74 7.62 -5.85 -7.60
CA GLN A 74 6.95 -7.09 -7.22
C GLN A 74 5.51 -7.12 -7.75
N ARG A 75 4.74 -6.03 -7.58
CA ARG A 75 3.39 -5.93 -8.12
C ARG A 75 3.37 -6.05 -9.64
N SER A 76 4.29 -5.40 -10.35
CA SER A 76 4.37 -5.48 -11.81
C SER A 76 4.73 -6.88 -12.31
N ASN A 77 5.44 -7.67 -11.50
CA ASN A 77 5.77 -9.07 -11.80
C ASN A 77 4.63 -10.05 -11.46
N GLN A 78 3.59 -9.61 -10.74
CA GLN A 78 2.43 -10.45 -10.46
C GLN A 78 1.43 -10.42 -11.61
N ALA A 79 1.16 -11.60 -12.17
CA ALA A 79 0.22 -11.82 -13.25
C ALA A 79 0.36 -10.79 -14.40
N PRO A 80 1.58 -10.58 -14.95
CA PRO A 80 1.81 -9.57 -15.99
C PRO A 80 0.98 -9.84 -17.24
N GLU A 81 0.71 -11.11 -17.55
CA GLU A 81 -0.12 -11.53 -18.67
C GLU A 81 -1.58 -11.06 -18.50
N MET A 82 -2.15 -11.20 -17.30
CA MET A 82 -3.50 -10.72 -17.02
C MET A 82 -3.59 -9.20 -17.14
N LYS A 83 -2.60 -8.47 -16.60
CA LYS A 83 -2.53 -7.00 -16.71
C LYS A 83 -2.38 -6.55 -18.16
N THR A 84 -1.59 -7.26 -18.95
CA THR A 84 -1.45 -7.00 -20.39
C THR A 84 -2.77 -7.20 -21.12
N ARG A 85 -3.52 -8.27 -20.82
CA ARG A 85 -4.86 -8.51 -21.40
C ARG A 85 -5.86 -7.41 -21.04
N ILE A 86 -5.87 -6.97 -19.77
CA ILE A 86 -6.71 -5.86 -19.32
C ILE A 86 -6.35 -4.58 -20.09
N ALA A 87 -5.06 -4.25 -20.17
CA ALA A 87 -4.58 -3.09 -20.89
C ALA A 87 -4.97 -3.11 -22.38
N LYS A 88 -4.78 -4.24 -23.08
CA LYS A 88 -5.21 -4.38 -24.48
C LYS A 88 -6.71 -4.12 -24.68
N ARG A 89 -7.55 -4.64 -23.76
CA ARG A 89 -8.99 -4.40 -23.83
C ARG A 89 -9.32 -2.93 -23.54
N ALA A 90 -8.61 -2.32 -22.60
CA ALA A 90 -8.78 -0.92 -22.21
C ALA A 90 -8.41 0.06 -23.33
N LEU A 91 -7.36 -0.23 -24.12
CA LEU A 91 -6.95 0.60 -25.27
C LEU A 91 -8.07 0.81 -26.29
N GLY A 92 -8.93 -0.19 -26.48
CA GLY A 92 -10.07 -0.09 -27.40
C GLY A 92 -11.19 0.87 -26.92
N PHE A 93 -11.06 1.48 -25.74
CA PHE A 93 -11.97 2.50 -25.24
C PHE A 93 -11.36 3.91 -25.26
N ILE A 94 -10.11 4.07 -25.70
CA ILE A 94 -9.41 5.35 -25.75
C ILE A 94 -9.51 5.90 -27.17
N GLU A 95 -9.95 7.15 -27.30
CA GLU A 95 -10.08 7.84 -28.57
C GLU A 95 -9.09 9.02 -28.68
N PRO A 96 -8.67 9.41 -29.90
CA PRO A 96 -7.83 10.58 -30.10
C PRO A 96 -8.47 11.85 -29.51
N GLY A 97 -7.73 12.55 -28.66
CA GLY A 97 -8.21 13.76 -27.98
C GLY A 97 -8.68 13.53 -26.54
N ASP A 98 -8.77 12.28 -26.08
CA ASP A 98 -9.08 11.98 -24.69
C ASP A 98 -8.01 12.50 -23.72
N CYS A 99 -8.45 12.98 -22.56
CA CYS A 99 -7.59 13.29 -21.43
C CYS A 99 -7.63 12.14 -20.42
N LEU A 100 -6.50 11.46 -20.24
CA LEU A 100 -6.41 10.28 -19.38
C LEU A 100 -5.68 10.61 -18.07
N LEU A 101 -6.29 10.27 -16.93
CA LEU A 101 -5.64 10.31 -15.63
C LEU A 101 -5.38 8.89 -15.14
N LEU A 102 -4.10 8.55 -14.96
CA LEU A 102 -3.65 7.22 -14.53
C LEU A 102 -3.09 7.29 -13.12
N ASP A 103 -3.44 6.30 -12.29
CA ASP A 103 -2.89 6.16 -10.94
C ASP A 103 -1.52 5.45 -10.93
N SER A 104 -0.89 5.37 -9.76
CA SER A 104 0.41 4.71 -9.56
C SER A 104 0.32 3.18 -9.44
N SER A 105 -0.74 2.56 -9.96
CA SER A 105 -0.92 1.11 -9.89
C SER A 105 -0.13 0.40 -10.99
N SER A 106 0.30 -0.84 -10.70
CA SER A 106 0.99 -1.64 -11.73
C SER A 106 0.08 -1.93 -12.92
N THR A 107 -1.24 -2.04 -12.74
CA THR A 107 -2.19 -2.29 -13.84
C THR A 107 -2.29 -1.08 -14.77
N SER A 108 -2.43 0.13 -14.23
CA SER A 108 -2.44 1.37 -15.03
C SER A 108 -1.13 1.58 -15.79
N TRP A 109 0.01 1.19 -15.20
CA TRP A 109 1.29 1.23 -15.89
C TRP A 109 1.36 0.31 -17.13
N PHE A 110 0.74 -0.87 -17.09
CA PHE A 110 0.65 -1.75 -18.27
C PHE A 110 -0.21 -1.15 -19.40
N LEU A 111 -1.22 -0.34 -19.07
CA LEU A 111 -2.00 0.43 -20.04
C LEU A 111 -1.16 1.56 -20.62
N ALA A 112 -0.55 2.39 -19.76
CA ALA A 112 0.28 3.53 -20.16
C ALA A 112 1.36 3.14 -21.18
N ARG A 113 2.01 1.99 -21.00
CA ARG A 113 3.05 1.50 -21.91
C ARG A 113 2.58 1.06 -23.30
N GLN A 114 1.28 0.92 -23.50
CA GLN A 114 0.69 0.50 -24.76
C GLN A 114 -0.08 1.61 -25.47
N ILE A 115 -0.23 2.77 -24.83
CA ILE A 115 -0.81 3.94 -25.47
C ILE A 115 0.21 4.43 -26.52
N PRO A 116 -0.19 4.58 -27.79
CA PRO A 116 0.68 5.11 -28.84
C PRO A 116 0.96 6.61 -28.63
N ASP A 117 2.08 7.09 -29.19
CA ASP A 117 2.48 8.50 -29.17
C ASP A 117 1.48 9.41 -29.91
#